data_AF-A0A9C8LIK0-F1
#
_entry.id   AF-A0A9C8LIK0-F1
#
_cell.length_a   1.000
_cell.length_b   1.000
_cell.length_c   1.000
_cell.angle_alpha   90.00
_cell.angle_beta   90.00
_cell.angle_gamma   90.00
#
_symmetry.space_group_name_H-M   'P 1'
#
loop_
_entity.id
_entity.type
_entity.pdbx_description
1 polymer ?
#
loop_
_entity_poly.entity_id
_entity_poly.type
_entity_poly.pdbx_seq_one_letter_code
_entity_poly.pdbx_strand_id
1 'polypeptide(L)'
;DTASKRWASRLANALRARILRDGTRDTGCGLKGFRRDAFLALPYFDHMHRYLPALFRRDGWEVALVDVSHRERRAGRSNYNNLQRALVGLHDLVGVAWLIKRRKKARASEDTGNVV
;
A
#
# COMPACT_ATOMS: atom_id res chain seq x y z
N ASP A 1 14.14 -10.15 20.42
CA ASP A 1 12.88 -9.46 20.10
C ASP A 1 11.82 -9.72 21.14
N THR A 2 11.30 -8.68 21.77
CA THR A 2 10.20 -8.77 22.73
C THR A 2 8.94 -9.25 22.01
N ALA A 3 8.32 -10.34 22.47
CA ALA A 3 7.12 -10.93 21.87
C ALA A 3 5.99 -9.90 21.63
N SER A 4 5.91 -8.88 22.49
CA SER A 4 4.99 -7.74 22.36
C SER A 4 5.09 -6.99 21.03
N LYS A 5 6.31 -6.79 20.49
CA LYS A 5 6.53 -6.11 19.20
C LYS A 5 6.01 -6.95 18.03
N ARG A 6 6.17 -8.27 18.11
CA ARG A 6 5.66 -9.19 17.08
C ARG A 6 4.14 -9.23 17.07
N TRP A 7 3.50 -9.29 18.24
CA TRP A 7 2.04 -9.26 18.35
C TRP A 7 1.44 -7.94 17.86
N ALA A 8 2.01 -6.80 18.27
CA ALA A 8 1.55 -5.49 17.81
C ALA A 8 1.66 -5.34 16.27
N SER A 9 2.77 -5.79 15.68
CA SER A 9 2.96 -5.77 14.23
C SER A 9 1.95 -6.67 13.50
N ARG A 10 1.67 -7.88 14.02
CA ARG A 10 0.66 -8.79 13.45
C ARG A 10 -0.74 -8.18 13.49
N LEU A 11 -1.11 -7.55 14.60
CA LEU A 11 -2.42 -6.90 14.75
C LEU A 11 -2.56 -5.72 13.77
N ALA A 12 -1.53 -4.87 13.66
CA ALA A 12 -1.54 -3.73 12.74
C ALA A 12 -1.68 -4.18 11.28
N ASN A 13 -0.94 -5.23 10.88
CA ASN A 13 -1.05 -5.80 9.54
C ASN A 13 -2.43 -6.43 9.29
N ALA A 14 -3.02 -7.10 10.28
CA ALA A 14 -4.36 -7.67 10.17
C ALA A 14 -5.45 -6.60 10.01
N LEU A 15 -5.39 -5.51 10.80
CA LEU A 15 -6.31 -4.39 10.68
C LEU A 15 -6.21 -3.74 9.30
N ARG A 16 -4.99 -3.47 8.83
CA ARG A 16 -4.71 -2.93 7.51
C ARG A 16 -5.27 -3.81 6.40
N ALA A 17 -5.00 -5.11 6.45
CA ALA A 17 -5.48 -6.08 5.48
C ALA A 17 -7.02 -6.14 5.44
N ARG A 18 -7.69 -6.06 6.59
CA ARG A 18 -9.15 -6.08 6.67
C ARG A 18 -9.81 -4.82 6.09
N ILE A 19 -9.17 -3.66 6.25
CA ILE A 19 -9.65 -2.38 5.73
C ILE A 19 -9.42 -2.29 4.21
N LEU A 20 -8.21 -2.59 3.75
CA LEU A 20 -7.83 -2.37 2.35
C LEU A 20 -8.15 -3.54 1.43
N ARG A 21 -8.24 -4.77 1.97
CA ARG A 21 -8.53 -6.01 1.22
C ARG A 21 -7.63 -6.20 -0.01
N ASP A 22 -6.38 -5.75 0.10
CA ASP A 22 -5.42 -5.70 -1.00
C ASP A 22 -4.61 -7.00 -1.19
N GLY A 23 -4.83 -8.01 -0.34
CA GLY A 23 -4.16 -9.32 -0.42
C GLY A 23 -2.66 -9.28 -0.13
N THR A 24 -2.11 -8.17 0.37
CA THR A 24 -0.67 -8.02 0.56
C THR A 24 -0.22 -8.59 1.91
N ARG A 25 0.74 -9.53 1.88
CA ARG A 25 1.32 -10.18 3.07
C ARG A 25 2.20 -9.25 3.90
N ASP A 26 3.00 -8.43 3.23
CA ASP A 26 3.87 -7.44 3.87
C ASP A 26 3.96 -6.18 2.99
N THR A 27 3.61 -5.03 3.56
CA THR A 27 3.74 -3.74 2.88
C THR A 27 5.06 -3.03 3.16
N GLY A 28 5.79 -3.50 4.18
CA GLY A 28 7.09 -2.98 4.59
C GLY A 28 8.25 -3.43 3.71
N CYS A 29 8.03 -4.41 2.82
CA CYS A 29 9.02 -4.77 1.81
C CYS A 29 9.32 -3.56 0.91
N GLY A 30 10.60 -3.21 0.81
CA GLY A 30 11.06 -2.08 -0.02
C GLY A 30 11.16 -2.41 -1.51
N LEU A 31 11.22 -3.70 -1.86
CA LEU A 31 11.34 -4.13 -3.26
C LEU A 31 9.94 -4.27 -3.87
N LYS A 32 9.59 -3.37 -4.81
CA LYS A 32 8.32 -3.38 -5.54
C LYS A 32 8.55 -2.94 -6.98
N GLY A 33 7.94 -3.62 -7.93
CA GLY A 33 7.94 -3.26 -9.35
C GLY A 33 6.56 -2.84 -9.81
N PHE A 34 6.47 -1.74 -10.56
CA PHE A 34 5.21 -1.22 -11.09
C PHE A 34 5.38 -0.74 -12.53
N ARG A 35 4.30 -0.82 -13.31
CA ARG A 35 4.23 -0.12 -14.59
C ARG A 35 4.29 1.39 -14.37
N ARG A 36 5.14 2.08 -15.13
CA ARG A 36 5.40 3.51 -14.97
C ARG A 36 4.15 4.37 -15.17
N ASP A 37 3.43 4.13 -16.26
CA ASP A 37 2.19 4.84 -16.62
C ASP A 37 1.13 4.68 -15.53
N ALA A 38 0.94 3.46 -15.03
CA ALA A 38 0.02 3.17 -13.94
C ALA A 38 0.42 3.90 -12.64
N PHE A 39 1.71 3.94 -12.32
CA PHE A 39 2.22 4.63 -11.13
C PHE A 39 2.02 6.15 -11.22
N LEU A 40 2.30 6.75 -12.38
CA LEU A 40 2.17 8.20 -12.59
C LEU A 40 0.71 8.66 -12.59
N ALA A 41 -0.25 7.77 -12.85
CA ALA A 41 -1.68 8.07 -12.76
C ALA A 41 -2.23 8.04 -11.32
N LEU A 42 -1.45 7.56 -10.35
CA LEU A 42 -1.91 7.49 -8.97
C LEU A 42 -1.96 8.87 -8.29
N PRO A 43 -2.93 9.09 -7.40
CA PRO A 43 -2.94 10.29 -6.57
C PRO A 43 -1.73 10.29 -5.62
N TYR A 44 -1.00 11.40 -5.57
CA TYR A 44 0.10 11.58 -4.62
C TYR A 44 -0.42 11.83 -3.20
N PHE A 45 0.23 11.24 -2.22
CA PHE A 45 0.09 11.56 -0.80
C PHE A 45 1.29 11.01 -0.01
N ASP A 46 1.46 11.49 1.21
CA ASP A 46 2.56 11.08 2.07
C ASP A 46 2.47 9.59 2.42
N HIS A 47 3.64 8.92 2.46
CA HIS A 47 3.73 7.49 2.75
C HIS A 47 2.98 6.56 1.78
N MET A 48 2.62 7.04 0.57
CA MET A 48 1.95 6.26 -0.47
C MET A 48 2.59 4.89 -0.74
N HIS A 49 3.91 4.76 -0.62
CA HIS A 49 4.66 3.51 -0.79
C HIS A 49 4.12 2.32 0.02
N ARG A 50 3.50 2.57 1.20
CA ARG A 50 2.89 1.52 2.05
C ARG A 50 1.56 1.01 1.49
N TYR A 51 0.92 1.80 0.64
CA TYR A 51 -0.44 1.59 0.14
C TYR A 51 -0.51 1.35 -1.36
N LEU A 52 0.64 1.37 -2.05
CA LEU A 52 0.71 1.10 -3.49
C LEU A 52 -0.03 -0.18 -3.91
N PRO A 53 0.13 -1.34 -3.24
CA PRO A 53 -0.62 -2.53 -3.62
C PRO A 53 -2.15 -2.33 -3.60
N ALA A 54 -2.66 -1.64 -2.58
CA ALA A 54 -4.08 -1.32 -2.45
C ALA A 54 -4.57 -0.35 -3.54
N LEU A 55 -3.76 0.65 -3.88
CA LEU A 55 -4.09 1.62 -4.93
C LEU A 55 -4.08 1.00 -6.32
N PHE A 56 -3.09 0.15 -6.61
CA PHE A 56 -3.02 -0.60 -7.86
C PHE A 56 -4.23 -1.53 -8.01
N ARG A 57 -4.58 -2.29 -6.96
CA ARG A 57 -5.81 -3.09 -6.94
C ARG A 57 -7.07 -2.26 -7.12
N ARG A 58 -7.18 -1.13 -6.42
CA ARG A 58 -8.28 -0.17 -6.61
C ARG A 58 -8.39 0.26 -8.07
N ASP A 59 -7.25 0.43 -8.73
CA ASP A 59 -7.21 0.87 -10.12
C ASP A 59 -7.39 -0.23 -11.17
N GLY A 60 -7.69 -1.44 -10.72
CA GLY A 60 -8.00 -2.59 -11.55
C GLY A 60 -6.76 -3.39 -11.99
N TRP A 61 -5.60 -3.10 -11.41
CA TRP A 61 -4.38 -3.83 -11.69
C TRP A 61 -4.28 -5.08 -10.82
N GLU A 62 -3.72 -6.13 -11.40
CA GLU A 62 -3.31 -7.31 -10.66
C GLU A 62 -2.02 -7.03 -9.90
N VAL A 63 -1.94 -7.55 -8.68
CA VAL A 63 -0.77 -7.43 -7.82
C VAL A 63 -0.34 -8.83 -7.42
N ALA A 64 0.85 -9.23 -7.87
CA ALA A 64 1.49 -10.49 -7.50
C ALA A 64 2.51 -10.27 -6.39
N LEU A 65 2.62 -11.23 -5.47
CA LEU A 65 3.63 -11.28 -4.43
C LEU A 65 4.67 -12.31 -4.83
N VAL A 66 5.93 -11.87 -4.95
CA VAL A 66 7.07 -12.74 -5.28
C VAL A 66 7.93 -12.85 -4.03
N ASP A 67 8.20 -14.07 -3.59
CA ASP A 67 9.09 -14.32 -2.46
C ASP A 67 10.53 -13.99 -2.88
N VAL A 68 11.20 -13.19 -2.05
CA VAL A 68 12.59 -12.78 -2.27
C VAL A 68 13.43 -13.08 -1.03
N SER A 69 14.66 -13.55 -1.25
CA SER A 69 15.57 -13.85 -0.16
C SER A 69 16.14 -12.57 0.44
N HIS A 70 15.78 -12.27 1.70
CA HIS A 70 16.39 -11.19 2.45
C HIS A 70 17.54 -11.72 3.31
N ARG A 71 18.73 -11.09 3.21
CA ARG A 71 19.82 -11.36 4.16
C ARG A 71 19.53 -10.66 5.48
N GLU A 72 19.68 -11.39 6.58
CA GLU A 72 19.56 -10.82 7.91
C GLU A 72 20.62 -9.74 8.14
N ARG A 73 20.18 -8.62 8.71
CA ARG A 73 21.05 -7.51 9.04
C ARG A 73 21.88 -7.87 10.28
N ARG A 74 23.20 -8.00 10.13
CA ARG A 74 24.12 -8.46 11.18
C ARG A 74 24.50 -7.40 12.22
N ALA A 75 24.26 -6.11 11.94
CA ALA A 75 24.71 -5.02 12.82
C ALA A 75 23.79 -3.78 12.79
N GLY A 76 23.82 -3.03 13.89
CA GLY A 76 23.18 -1.72 14.07
C GLY A 76 21.80 -1.77 14.72
N ARG A 77 21.49 -0.71 15.47
CA ARG A 77 20.21 -0.55 16.17
C ARG A 77 19.16 0.03 15.23
N SER A 78 17.95 -0.50 15.35
CA SER A 78 16.77 0.05 14.70
C SER A 78 16.50 1.45 15.26
N ASN A 79 16.74 2.50 14.46
CA ASN A 79 16.43 3.90 14.81
C ASN A 79 14.94 4.23 14.64
N TYR A 80 14.08 3.21 14.64
CA TYR A 80 12.66 3.36 14.33
C TYR A 80 11.84 3.59 15.60
N ASN A 81 11.30 4.81 15.76
CA ASN A 81 10.27 5.13 16.75
C ASN A 81 8.95 4.45 16.37
N ASN A 82 8.78 3.20 16.82
CA ASN A 82 7.66 2.33 16.46
C ASN A 82 6.29 2.93 16.81
N LEU A 83 6.19 3.66 17.93
CA LEU A 83 4.94 4.28 18.37
C LEU A 83 4.50 5.43 17.45
N GLN A 84 5.39 6.38 17.18
CA GLN A 84 5.09 7.50 16.29
C GLN A 84 4.80 7.02 14.87
N ARG A 85 5.53 6.01 14.38
CA ARG A 85 5.26 5.36 13.09
C ARG A 85 3.89 4.67 13.04
N ALA A 86 3.47 4.05 14.14
CA ALA A 86 2.17 3.38 14.22
C ALA A 86 1.01 4.39 14.17
N LEU A 87 1.13 5.51 14.90
CA LEU A 87 0.14 6.58 14.88
C LEU A 87 0.01 7.23 13.50
N VAL A 88 1.13 7.58 12.87
CA VAL A 88 1.14 8.11 11.49
C VAL A 88 0.55 7.08 10.52
N GLY A 89 0.94 5.81 10.64
CA GLY A 89 0.40 4.73 9.81
C GLY A 89 -1.12 4.54 9.95
N LEU A 90 -1.68 4.71 11.15
CA LEU A 90 -3.12 4.63 11.36
C LEU A 90 -3.86 5.81 10.70
N HIS A 91 -3.33 7.02 10.85
CA HIS A 91 -3.89 8.21 10.20
C HIS A 91 -3.89 8.06 8.67
N ASP A 92 -2.76 7.64 8.10
CA ASP A 92 -2.64 7.40 6.65
C ASP A 92 -3.61 6.30 6.18
N LEU A 93 -3.79 5.25 6.98
CA LEU A 93 -4.70 4.15 6.65
C LEU A 93 -6.15 4.63 6.54
N VAL A 94 -6.58 5.51 7.45
CA VAL A 94 -7.91 6.13 7.39
C VAL A 94 -8.03 7.01 6.14
N GLY A 95 -7.02 7.83 5.86
CA GLY A 95 -6.98 8.68 4.66
C GLY A 95 -7.04 7.89 3.35
N VAL A 96 -6.26 6.82 3.24
CA VAL A 96 -6.25 5.93 2.07
C VAL A 96 -7.54 5.15 1.94
N ALA A 97 -8.11 4.65 3.04
CA ALA A 97 -9.39 3.97 2.99
C ALA A 97 -10.51 4.89 2.47
N TRP A 98 -10.52 6.15 2.93
CA TRP A 98 -11.41 7.17 2.40
C TRP A 98 -11.17 7.46 0.90
N LEU A 99 -9.90 7.57 0.49
CA LEU A 99 -9.51 7.83 -0.90
C LEU A 99 -9.91 6.68 -1.84
N ILE A 100 -9.72 5.43 -1.39
CA ILE A 100 -10.14 4.24 -2.13
C ILE A 100 -11.66 4.22 -2.27
N LYS A 101 -12.40 4.55 -1.19
CA LYS A 101 -13.86 4.59 -1.19
C LYS A 101 -14.43 5.69 -2.10
N ARG A 102 -13.75 6.84 -2.22
CA ARG A 102 -14.20 8.00 -3.02
C ARG A 102 -13.66 8.04 -4.45
N ARG A 103 -13.18 6.92 -4.99
CA ARG A 103 -12.73 6.81 -6.38
C ARG A 103 -13.81 7.31 -7.35
N LYS A 104 -13.46 8.24 -8.25
CA LYS A 104 -14.31 8.58 -9.41
C LYS A 104 -14.48 7.32 -10.28
N LYS A 105 -15.73 6.87 -10.45
CA LYS A 105 -16.07 5.69 -11.26
C LYS A 105 -16.18 5.99 -12.77
N ALA A 106 -16.28 7.26 -13.14
CA ALA A 106 -16.41 7.67 -14.53
C ALA A 106 -15.03 7.70 -15.20
N ARG A 107 -14.85 6.87 -16.24
CA ARG A 107 -13.86 7.10 -17.29
C ARG A 107 -14.57 7.89 -18.39
N ALA A 108 -13.94 8.95 -18.89
CA ALA A 108 -14.43 9.59 -20.10
C ALA A 108 -14.40 8.55 -21.23
N SER A 109 -15.57 8.21 -21.77
CA SER A 109 -15.65 7.55 -23.06
C SER A 109 -15.48 8.65 -24.09
N GLU A 110 -14.40 8.60 -24.87
CA GLU A 110 -14.40 9.30 -26.15
C GLU A 110 -15.51 8.66 -26.98
N ASP A 111 -16.60 9.39 -27.18
CA ASP A 111 -17.51 9.10 -28.28
C ASP A 111 -16.66 9.27 -29.53
N THR A 112 -16.20 8.15 -30.09
CA THR A 112 -15.66 8.14 -31.45
C THR A 112 -16.87 8.38 -32.33
N GLY A 113 -17.28 9.65 -32.42
CA GLY A 113 -18.30 10.10 -33.34
C GLY A 113 -17.84 9.65 -34.72
N ASN A 114 -18.50 8.61 -35.23
CA ASN A 114 -18.36 8.19 -36.60
C ASN A 114 -18.95 9.32 -37.45
N VAL A 115 -18.09 10.27 -37.82
CA VAL A 115 -18.43 11.34 -38.74
C VAL A 115 -18.31 10.75 -40.14
N VAL A 116 -19.49 10.33 -40.64
CA VAL A 116 -19.86 10.00 -42.02
C VAL A 116 -19.27 8.71 -42.60
#